data_AF-A0A2G5SLY1-F1
#
_entry.id   AF-A0A2G5SLY1-F1
#
_cell.length_a   1.000
_cell.length_b   1.000
_cell.length_c   1.000
_cell.angle_alpha   90.00
_cell.angle_beta   90.00
_cell.angle_gamma   90.00
#
_symmetry.space_group_name_H-M   'P 1'
#
loop_
_entity.id
_entity.type
_entity.pdbx_description
1 polymer ?
#
loop_
_entity_poly.entity_id
_entity_poly.type
_entity_poly.pdbx_seq_one_letter_code
_entity_poly.pdbx_strand_id
1 'polypeptide(L)'
;MPVFSSVESRFKRASCQSKYGEWTDWGDCSMNCGYCGKQNRTRTCAPVDGCSEPLCDGDSMEIQSCGTGEKVCLYPLPSCCSNFKKTIDVPNRRFYCGPKDATGGYTFPTRSTTPKSQ
;
A
#
# COMPACT_ATOMS: atom_id res chain seq x y z
N MET A 1 -22.13 -42.13 -36.65
CA MET A 1 -22.88 -40.90 -36.98
C MET A 1 -22.13 -39.71 -36.38
N PRO A 2 -21.33 -38.95 -37.14
CA PRO A 2 -20.62 -37.79 -36.61
C PRO A 2 -21.56 -36.58 -36.67
N VAL A 3 -21.88 -36.00 -35.52
CA VAL A 3 -22.65 -34.75 -35.47
C VAL A 3 -21.65 -33.60 -35.46
N PHE A 4 -21.70 -32.82 -36.53
CA PHE A 4 -21.09 -31.52 -36.71
C PHE A 4 -21.46 -30.57 -35.57
N SER A 5 -20.54 -29.74 -35.10
CA SER A 5 -20.74 -28.29 -35.22
C SER A 5 -19.49 -27.52 -34.81
N SER A 6 -18.73 -27.09 -35.81
CA SER A 6 -17.95 -25.87 -35.71
C SER A 6 -18.92 -24.72 -35.50
N VAL A 7 -19.00 -24.22 -34.27
CA VAL A 7 -19.36 -22.82 -34.05
C VAL A 7 -18.47 -22.26 -32.95
N GLU A 8 -17.18 -22.09 -33.27
CA GLU A 8 -16.41 -21.00 -32.67
C GLU A 8 -17.03 -19.69 -33.16
N SER A 9 -18.14 -19.38 -32.52
CA SER A 9 -18.95 -18.20 -32.76
C SER A 9 -18.06 -17.00 -32.43
N ARG A 10 -17.42 -16.45 -33.47
CA ARG A 10 -16.93 -15.07 -33.49
C ARG A 10 -18.13 -14.11 -33.48
N PHE A 11 -18.98 -14.23 -32.47
CA PHE A 11 -19.77 -13.12 -32.02
C PHE A 11 -18.86 -12.38 -31.06
N LYS A 12 -18.18 -11.32 -31.54
CA LYS A 12 -17.66 -10.30 -30.64
C LYS A 12 -18.88 -9.69 -29.94
N ARG A 13 -19.41 -10.38 -28.91
CA ARG A 13 -20.20 -9.71 -27.89
C ARG A 13 -19.31 -8.58 -27.40
N ALA A 14 -19.78 -7.34 -27.50
CA ALA A 14 -19.10 -6.23 -26.87
C ALA A 14 -18.94 -6.64 -25.40
N SER A 15 -17.68 -6.85 -24.99
CA SER A 15 -17.41 -7.23 -23.61
C SER A 15 -17.74 -6.01 -22.76
N CYS A 16 -18.71 -6.12 -21.86
CA CYS A 16 -19.03 -5.07 -20.88
C CYS A 16 -17.95 -4.90 -19.80
N GLN A 17 -16.76 -5.47 -20.03
CA GLN A 17 -15.60 -5.29 -19.18
C GLN A 17 -15.15 -3.84 -19.22
N SER A 18 -15.50 -3.10 -18.18
CA SER A 18 -14.99 -1.76 -17.94
C SER A 18 -13.61 -1.83 -17.32
N LYS A 19 -12.83 -0.77 -17.54
CA LYS A 19 -11.54 -0.57 -16.90
C LYS A 19 -11.69 0.46 -15.81
N TYR A 20 -10.98 0.25 -14.71
CA TYR A 20 -10.82 1.30 -13.73
C TYR A 20 -10.06 2.48 -14.34
N GLY A 21 -10.47 3.68 -13.98
CA GLY A 21 -9.68 4.88 -14.19
C GLY A 21 -8.42 4.90 -13.32
N GLU A 22 -7.68 6.01 -13.42
CA GLU A 22 -6.53 6.26 -12.56
C GLU A 22 -6.94 6.28 -11.08
N TRP A 23 -6.03 5.82 -10.23
CA TRP A 23 -6.20 5.96 -8.80
C TRP A 23 -6.18 7.43 -8.41
N THR A 24 -7.04 7.83 -7.47
CA THR A 24 -6.90 9.12 -6.81
C THR A 24 -5.58 9.15 -6.03
N ASP A 25 -5.10 10.37 -5.77
CA ASP A 25 -4.06 10.56 -4.78
C ASP A 25 -4.45 9.94 -3.45
N TRP A 26 -3.43 9.53 -2.69
CA TRP A 26 -3.64 9.05 -1.33
C TRP A 26 -4.23 10.17 -0.48
N GLY A 27 -5.33 9.87 0.21
CA GLY A 27 -5.90 10.77 1.20
C GLY A 27 -4.93 11.03 2.36
N ASP A 28 -5.28 11.99 3.20
CA ASP A 28 -4.49 12.31 4.37
C ASP A 28 -4.30 11.11 5.28
N CYS A 29 -3.09 11.00 5.82
CA CYS A 29 -2.78 9.95 6.76
C CYS A 29 -3.52 10.19 8.07
N SER A 30 -4.30 9.20 8.53
CA SER A 30 -5.09 9.31 9.77
C SER A 30 -4.24 9.66 10.98
N MET A 31 -2.97 9.22 11.00
CA MET A 31 -2.05 9.45 12.11
C MET A 31 -0.60 9.50 11.63
N ASN A 32 0.16 10.45 12.17
CA ASN A 32 1.58 10.60 11.83
C ASN A 32 2.53 10.08 12.93
N CYS A 33 2.09 9.05 13.68
CA CYS A 33 2.92 8.40 14.71
C CYS A 33 3.11 6.92 14.40
N GLY A 34 4.30 6.41 14.71
CA GLY A 34 4.64 5.01 14.81
C GLY A 34 4.33 4.13 13.61
N TYR A 35 4.19 4.68 12.40
CA TYR A 35 3.64 3.96 11.23
C TYR A 35 2.27 3.32 11.48
N CYS A 36 1.48 3.89 12.41
CA CYS A 36 0.15 3.43 12.78
C CYS A 36 -0.98 4.09 11.99
N GLY A 37 -0.65 5.11 11.19
CA GLY A 37 -1.61 5.78 10.35
C GLY A 37 -2.15 4.86 9.26
N LYS A 38 -3.35 5.16 8.78
CA LYS A 38 -3.93 4.57 7.58
C LYS A 38 -4.37 5.68 6.65
N GLN A 39 -4.18 5.45 5.36
CA GLN A 39 -4.69 6.32 4.31
C GLN A 39 -5.42 5.46 3.29
N ASN A 40 -6.42 6.05 2.66
CA ASN A 40 -7.20 5.42 1.62
C ASN A 40 -6.98 6.12 0.29
N ARG A 41 -7.19 5.38 -0.80
CA ARG A 41 -7.35 5.94 -2.14
C ARG A 41 -8.49 5.21 -2.82
N THR A 42 -9.10 5.86 -3.79
CA THR A 42 -10.23 5.33 -4.53
C THR A 42 -9.98 5.43 -6.03
N ARG A 43 -10.69 4.62 -6.80
CA ARG A 43 -10.69 4.71 -8.26
C ARG A 43 -12.10 4.47 -8.77
N THR A 44 -12.44 5.15 -9.86
CA THR A 44 -13.78 5.04 -10.45
C THR A 44 -13.76 4.04 -11.59
N CYS A 45 -14.80 3.20 -11.65
CA CYS A 45 -15.06 2.30 -12.77
C CYS A 45 -16.08 2.95 -13.70
N ALA A 46 -15.69 3.30 -14.92
CA ALA A 46 -16.57 3.95 -15.89
C ALA A 46 -17.29 2.91 -16.76
N PRO A 47 -18.61 3.05 -17.00
CA PRO A 47 -19.36 2.15 -17.86
C PRO A 47 -18.90 2.24 -19.31
N VAL A 48 -18.97 1.10 -20.01
CA VAL A 48 -18.73 1.03 -21.47
C VAL A 48 -20.03 1.39 -22.20
N ASP A 49 -19.93 2.19 -23.27
CA ASP A 49 -21.08 2.57 -24.09
C ASP A 49 -21.86 1.32 -24.56
N GLY A 50 -23.16 1.28 -24.25
CA GLY A 50 -24.05 0.16 -24.57
C GLY A 50 -24.20 -0.90 -23.47
N CYS A 51 -23.53 -0.75 -22.33
CA CYS A 51 -23.70 -1.60 -21.15
C CYS A 51 -24.35 -0.79 -20.02
N SER A 52 -25.33 -1.39 -19.33
CA SER A 52 -26.06 -0.73 -18.24
C SER A 52 -25.25 -0.65 -16.95
N GLU A 53 -24.36 -1.62 -16.70
CA GLU A 53 -23.56 -1.71 -15.48
C GLU A 53 -22.07 -1.89 -15.82
N PRO A 54 -21.17 -1.16 -15.13
CA PRO A 54 -19.74 -1.33 -15.29
C PRO A 54 -19.25 -2.60 -14.60
N LEU A 55 -18.62 -3.51 -15.36
CA LEU A 55 -17.96 -4.70 -14.82
C LEU A 55 -16.44 -4.44 -14.71
N CYS A 56 -15.98 -4.05 -13.52
CA CYS A 56 -14.54 -3.97 -13.22
C CYS A 56 -14.11 -5.10 -12.27
N ASP A 57 -12.99 -5.74 -12.56
CA ASP A 57 -12.38 -6.74 -11.68
C ASP A 57 -11.44 -6.08 -10.67
N GLY A 58 -11.60 -6.45 -9.40
CA GLY A 58 -10.82 -5.96 -8.26
C GLY A 58 -11.47 -4.81 -7.50
N ASP A 59 -10.81 -4.32 -6.46
CA ASP A 59 -11.38 -3.35 -5.52
C ASP A 59 -11.39 -1.92 -6.07
N SER A 60 -12.43 -1.16 -5.72
CA SER A 60 -12.57 0.28 -6.02
C SER A 60 -11.90 1.19 -4.98
N MET A 61 -11.53 0.62 -3.83
CA MET A 61 -10.89 1.32 -2.72
C MET A 61 -9.69 0.51 -2.23
N GLU A 62 -8.61 1.22 -1.92
CA GLU A 62 -7.42 0.62 -1.34
C GLU A 62 -7.05 1.37 -0.05
N ILE A 63 -6.63 0.61 0.97
CA ILE A 63 -6.20 1.15 2.26
C ILE A 63 -4.76 0.67 2.50
N GLN A 64 -3.87 1.60 2.82
CA GLN A 64 -2.50 1.28 3.19
C GLN A 64 -2.09 1.93 4.51
N SER A 65 -1.08 1.35 5.16
CA SER A 65 -0.44 1.94 6.33
C SER A 65 0.41 3.15 5.92
N CYS A 66 0.36 4.20 6.72
CA CYS A 66 1.10 5.44 6.52
C CYS A 66 1.59 6.00 7.87
N GLY A 67 2.24 7.16 7.82
CA GLY A 67 2.78 7.86 8.98
C GLY A 67 4.31 7.79 9.04
N THR A 68 4.89 8.36 10.08
CA THR A 68 6.35 8.46 10.23
C THR A 68 6.84 7.63 11.40
N GLY A 69 8.09 7.18 11.30
CA GLY A 69 8.79 6.49 12.38
C GLY A 69 9.49 7.43 13.35
N GLU A 70 9.53 8.73 13.08
CA GLU A 70 10.27 9.70 13.90
C GLU A 70 9.70 9.83 15.31
N LYS A 71 8.38 9.67 15.45
CA LYS A 71 7.65 9.73 16.71
C LYS A 71 6.92 8.43 16.96
N VAL A 72 7.14 7.84 18.12
CA VAL A 72 6.34 6.70 18.59
C VAL A 72 4.94 7.16 19.00
N CYS A 73 3.93 6.31 18.78
CA CYS A 73 2.62 6.57 19.36
C CYS A 73 2.64 6.35 20.89
N LEU A 74 1.75 7.06 21.58
CA LEU A 74 1.53 6.91 23.01
C LEU A 74 0.25 6.10 23.25
N TYR A 75 0.08 5.63 24.49
CA TYR A 75 -1.15 4.97 24.94
C TYR A 75 -2.38 5.83 24.57
N PRO A 76 -3.47 5.24 24.06
CA PRO A 76 -3.81 3.81 24.00
C PRO A 76 -3.29 3.04 22.78
N LEU A 77 -2.57 3.67 21.87
CA LEU A 77 -2.04 3.02 20.67
C LEU A 77 -0.71 2.29 20.92
N PRO A 78 -0.43 1.21 20.18
CA PRO A 78 0.89 0.59 20.21
C PRO A 78 1.94 1.60 19.70
N SER A 79 3.12 1.60 20.31
CA SER A 79 4.16 2.59 19.98
C SER A 79 4.60 2.59 18.52
N CYS A 80 4.57 1.42 17.88
CA CYS A 80 4.82 1.24 16.45
C CYS A 80 3.85 0.19 15.89
N CYS A 81 3.39 0.38 14.66
CA CYS A 81 2.50 -0.53 13.94
C CYS A 81 3.19 -1.18 12.74
N SER A 82 2.51 -2.17 12.15
CA SER A 82 2.98 -2.89 10.95
C SER A 82 4.31 -3.62 11.19
N ASN A 83 5.28 -3.46 10.30
CA ASN A 83 6.58 -4.13 10.37
C ASN A 83 7.65 -3.30 11.10
N PHE A 84 7.24 -2.40 12.00
CA PHE A 84 8.16 -1.55 12.73
C PHE A 84 8.17 -1.87 14.24
N LYS A 85 9.32 -1.66 14.88
CA LYS A 85 9.52 -1.82 16.33
C LYS A 85 10.12 -0.55 16.92
N LYS A 86 9.83 -0.33 18.20
CA LYS A 86 10.40 0.79 18.96
C LYS A 86 11.89 0.56 19.16
N THR A 87 12.69 1.48 18.65
CA THR A 87 14.15 1.51 18.73
C THR A 87 14.59 2.81 19.41
N ILE A 88 15.79 2.81 20.00
CA ILE A 88 16.36 3.98 20.67
C ILE A 88 17.45 4.60 19.81
N ASP A 89 17.33 5.91 19.56
CA ASP A 89 18.37 6.72 18.95
C ASP A 89 19.14 7.42 20.08
N VAL A 90 20.24 6.80 20.51
CA VAL A 90 21.08 7.26 21.63
C VAL A 90 21.60 8.69 21.46
N PRO A 91 22.18 9.11 20.30
CA PRO A 91 22.70 10.47 20.16
C PRO A 91 21.62 11.54 20.28
N ASN A 92 20.41 11.27 19.81
CA ASN A 92 19.29 12.22 19.88
C ASN A 92 18.37 11.98 21.09
N ARG A 93 18.69 11.01 21.96
CA ARG A 93 17.90 10.60 23.14
C ARG A 93 16.40 10.43 22.84
N ARG A 94 16.06 9.90 21.66
CA ARG A 94 14.66 9.74 21.21
C ARG A 94 14.33 8.30 20.88
N PHE A 95 13.05 7.95 21.02
CA PHE A 95 12.53 6.67 20.54
C PHE A 95 11.91 6.86 19.16
N TYR A 96 12.24 5.96 18.24
CA TYR A 96 11.74 5.95 16.87
C TYR A 96 11.32 4.54 16.46
N CYS A 97 10.53 4.41 15.41
CA CYS A 97 10.11 3.12 14.88
C CYS A 97 11.04 2.70 13.74
N GLY A 98 11.84 1.66 13.99
CA GLY A 98 12.74 1.06 12.99
C GLY A 98 12.15 -0.22 12.37
N PRO A 99 12.63 -0.64 11.19
CA PRO A 99 12.18 -1.87 10.53
C PRO A 99 12.46 -3.11 11.38
N LYS A 100 11.58 -4.12 11.30
CA LYS A 100 11.65 -5.36 12.08
C LYS A 100 12.82 -6.31 11.71
N ASP A 101 13.53 -6.06 10.61
CA ASP A 101 14.63 -6.88 10.10
C ASP A 101 16.02 -6.49 10.62
N ALA A 102 16.10 -6.03 11.86
CA ALA A 102 17.35 -5.99 12.60
C ALA A 102 17.22 -7.00 13.74
N THR A 103 17.63 -8.24 13.44
CA THR A 103 18.06 -9.28 14.38
C THR A 103 18.32 -8.70 15.76
N GLY A 104 17.50 -9.08 16.74
CA GLY A 104 17.43 -8.47 18.09
C GLY A 104 18.79 -8.24 18.75
N GLY A 105 19.38 -7.09 18.43
CA GLY A 105 20.72 -6.74 18.81
C GLY A 105 20.85 -5.24 18.58
N TYR A 106 21.36 -4.56 19.59
CA TYR A 106 21.72 -3.16 19.56
C TYR A 106 22.80 -2.94 18.49
N THR A 107 22.45 -2.92 17.21
CA THR A 107 23.30 -2.35 16.17
C THR A 107 23.12 -0.85 16.27
N PHE A 108 24.00 -0.26 17.09
CA PHE A 108 24.35 1.15 17.01
C PHE A 108 24.46 1.54 15.53
N PRO A 109 24.01 2.74 15.13
CA PRO A 109 24.28 3.23 13.78
C PRO A 109 25.80 3.21 13.61
N THR A 110 26.31 2.23 12.86
CA THR A 110 27.69 2.25 12.42
C THR A 110 27.77 3.50 11.58
N ARG A 111 28.49 4.48 12.14
CA ARG A 111 28.93 5.71 11.49
C ARG A 111 29.14 5.39 10.01
N SER A 112 28.28 5.94 9.17
CA SER A 112 28.43 5.93 7.72
C SER A 112 29.75 6.63 7.42
N THR A 113 30.85 5.88 7.43
CA THR A 113 32.09 6.29 6.79
C THR A 113 31.84 6.13 5.31
N THR A 114 31.21 7.15 4.74
CA THR A 114 31.31 7.45 3.31
C THR A 114 32.80 7.54 2.99
N PRO A 115 33.38 6.65 2.15
CA PRO A 115 34.67 6.95 1.57
C PRO A 115 34.47 8.16 0.66
N LYS A 116 34.96 9.33 1.08
CA LYS A 116 35.22 10.41 0.14
C LYS A 116 36.23 9.85 -0.88
N SER A 117 35.77 9.64 -2.10
CA SER A 117 36.63 9.47 -3.26
C SER A 117 37.55 10.69 -3.33
N GLN A 118 38.86 10.47 -3.25
CA GLN A 118 39.86 11.38 -3.81
C GLN A 118 39.99 11.06 -5.30
#